data_AF-R0LPW6-F1
#
_entry.id   AF-R0LPW6-F1
#
_cell.length_a   1.000
_cell.length_b   1.000
_cell.length_c   1.000
_cell.angle_alpha   90.00
_cell.angle_beta   90.00
_cell.angle_gamma   90.00
#
_symmetry.space_group_name_H-M   'P 1'
#
loop_
_entity.id
_entity.type
_entity.pdbx_description
1 polymer ?
#
loop_
_entity_poly.entity_id
_entity_poly.type
_entity_poly.pdbx_seq_one_letter_code
_entity_poly.pdbx_strand_id
1 'polypeptide(L)'
;LVDGVILNGPIMDSKAGEKFVEEACKIIMEEVIQKANDVTEKVCEWRAPETLKKILDLEMRDTGESHQKLLQLCQDVIQYSVKTSRNAISSHPRFFNQLYAGIDYYSLVARFITEALNPSVYTYEVSPVFLLVEETVIKKMIEFIGWEEGDGIFNPGGSVSNMYAMNLARYKFCPEIKEKGLSGLPRLVLFTSEECHYSMKKAASFLGIGTENVYFIKTDERGKMIPEELEKQVQRARKEGSAPFLVCATAGTTVLGAFDPLDEIADICEKHGLWLHVDASWGGSALISRKHCRLLHGIHRADSVAWNPHKMLLAGIQCCALLVKDNSGLLKKCYSAKAAYLFQQDKFYDVSYDTGDKSIQCSRRPDAFKFWLMWKALGTTGLEERVNRALALARYLLAILK
;
A
#
# COMPACT_ATOMS: atom_id res chain seq x y z
N LEU A 1 4.37 -47.66 10.49
CA LEU A 1 5.51 -47.03 9.81
C LEU A 1 5.41 -47.40 8.34
N VAL A 2 5.50 -46.46 7.41
CA VAL A 2 5.76 -46.73 5.97
C VAL A 2 7.06 -46.01 5.64
N ASP A 3 8.02 -46.70 5.05
CA ASP A 3 9.39 -46.20 4.79
C ASP A 3 10.09 -45.59 6.03
N GLY A 4 9.85 -46.17 7.22
CA GLY A 4 10.42 -45.66 8.48
C GLY A 4 9.72 -44.40 9.02
N VAL A 5 8.63 -43.94 8.40
CA VAL A 5 7.85 -42.77 8.82
C VAL A 5 6.62 -43.18 9.61
N ILE A 6 6.41 -42.57 10.79
CA ILE A 6 5.20 -42.79 11.59
C ILE A 6 4.04 -42.12 10.86
N LEU A 7 3.16 -42.93 10.26
CA LEU A 7 2.02 -42.41 9.50
C LEU A 7 0.86 -41.92 10.40
N ASN A 8 0.68 -42.51 11.58
CA ASN A 8 -0.49 -42.28 12.45
C ASN A 8 -0.08 -42.06 13.91
N GLY A 9 0.61 -40.94 14.19
CA GLY A 9 0.87 -40.44 15.54
C GLY A 9 0.51 -38.95 15.64
N PRO A 10 0.32 -38.39 16.84
CA PRO A 10 0.19 -36.94 16.97
C PRO A 10 1.46 -36.27 16.44
N ILE A 11 1.34 -35.60 15.28
CA ILE A 11 2.46 -34.97 14.58
C ILE A 11 2.92 -33.69 15.32
N MET A 12 2.06 -33.13 16.18
CA MET A 12 2.34 -31.91 16.94
C MET A 12 1.83 -32.02 18.39
N ASP A 13 2.64 -31.56 19.35
CA ASP A 13 2.19 -31.31 20.71
C ASP A 13 1.37 -30.00 20.73
N SER A 14 0.05 -30.14 20.58
CA SER A 14 -0.86 -29.00 20.51
C SER A 14 -0.84 -28.15 21.77
N LYS A 15 -0.67 -28.75 22.96
CA LYS A 15 -0.66 -28.03 24.24
C LYS A 15 0.59 -27.18 24.39
N ALA A 16 1.74 -27.70 23.97
CA ALA A 16 2.97 -26.91 23.93
C ALA A 16 2.83 -25.72 22.97
N GLY A 17 2.21 -25.93 21.79
CA GLY A 17 1.91 -24.87 20.83
C GLY A 17 0.99 -23.78 21.38
N GLU A 18 -0.14 -24.16 22.00
CA GLU A 18 -1.08 -23.23 22.64
C GLU A 18 -0.39 -22.39 23.72
N LYS A 19 0.40 -23.04 24.58
CA LYS A 19 1.16 -22.36 25.62
C LYS A 19 2.16 -21.36 25.04
N PHE A 20 2.85 -21.72 23.95
CA PHE A 20 3.81 -20.81 23.31
C PHE A 20 3.12 -19.55 22.79
N VAL A 21 1.93 -19.69 22.17
CA VAL A 21 1.14 -18.56 21.69
C VAL A 21 0.70 -17.66 22.86
N GLU A 22 0.25 -18.23 23.97
CA GLU A 22 -0.15 -17.48 25.17
C GLU A 22 1.03 -16.67 25.74
N GLU A 23 2.18 -17.32 25.96
CA GLU A 23 3.37 -16.67 26.55
C GLU A 23 3.95 -15.63 25.60
N ALA A 24 3.98 -15.88 24.29
CA ALA A 24 4.40 -14.89 23.29
C ALA A 24 3.46 -13.68 23.24
N CYS A 25 2.14 -13.89 23.33
CA CYS A 25 1.16 -12.81 23.42
C CYS A 25 1.39 -11.94 24.65
N LYS A 26 1.71 -12.56 25.79
CA LYS A 26 2.06 -11.83 27.02
C LYS A 26 3.31 -10.97 26.84
N ILE A 27 4.37 -11.52 26.23
CA ILE A 27 5.59 -10.76 25.90
C ILE A 27 5.26 -9.56 25.02
N ILE A 28 4.43 -9.73 23.97
CA ILE A 28 4.02 -8.62 23.09
C ILE A 28 3.26 -7.54 23.87
N MET A 29 2.36 -7.95 24.77
CA MET A 29 1.59 -7.02 25.60
C MET A 29 2.50 -6.18 26.49
N GLU A 30 3.41 -6.82 27.22
CA GLU A 30 4.31 -6.19 28.18
C GLU A 30 5.39 -5.35 27.50
N GLU A 31 6.07 -5.91 26.49
CA GLU A 31 7.28 -5.31 25.90
C GLU A 31 7.00 -4.38 24.72
N VAL A 32 5.83 -4.49 24.07
CA VAL A 32 5.48 -3.68 22.91
C VAL A 32 4.30 -2.75 23.19
N ILE A 33 3.17 -3.29 23.64
CA ILE A 33 1.91 -2.54 23.73
C ILE A 33 1.94 -1.57 24.93
N GLN A 34 2.27 -2.06 26.12
CA GLN A 34 2.32 -1.25 27.34
C GLN A 34 3.42 -0.19 27.28
N LYS A 35 4.58 -0.53 26.70
CA LYS A 35 5.71 0.40 26.51
C LYS A 35 5.55 1.35 25.31
N ALA A 36 4.51 1.23 24.49
CA ALA A 36 4.35 2.02 23.26
C ALA A 36 4.26 3.54 23.47
N ASN A 37 3.82 3.98 24.65
CA ASN A 37 3.67 5.40 25.03
C ASN A 37 4.78 5.89 25.97
N ASP A 38 5.68 5.01 26.40
CA ASP A 38 6.77 5.39 27.31
C ASP A 38 7.88 6.09 26.53
N VAL A 39 8.10 7.36 26.87
CA VAL A 39 9.11 8.21 26.22
C VAL A 39 10.50 8.08 26.81
N THR A 40 10.61 7.48 27.99
CA THR A 40 11.86 7.22 28.68
C THR A 40 12.59 6.01 28.07
N GLU A 41 11.82 5.09 27.49
CA GLU A 41 12.33 3.95 26.74
C GLU A 41 13.12 4.37 25.49
N LYS A 42 14.05 3.52 25.01
CA LYS A 42 14.85 3.79 23.79
C LYS A 42 14.11 3.50 22.48
N VAL A 43 14.09 4.44 21.53
CA VAL A 43 13.48 4.22 20.19
C VAL A 43 14.13 3.04 19.47
N CYS A 44 15.44 2.86 19.64
CA CYS A 44 16.17 1.70 19.16
C CYS A 44 17.34 1.36 20.09
N GLU A 45 17.67 0.07 20.18
CA GLU A 45 18.90 -0.40 20.78
C GLU A 45 19.88 -0.79 19.67
N TRP A 46 20.66 0.19 19.20
CA TRP A 46 21.56 -0.01 18.07
C TRP A 46 22.67 -1.03 18.39
N ARG A 47 22.89 -1.93 17.43
CA ARG A 47 24.00 -2.89 17.38
C ARG A 47 24.50 -2.98 15.94
N ALA A 48 25.82 -3.07 15.76
CA ALA A 48 26.40 -3.35 14.45
C ALA A 48 25.96 -4.75 13.95
N PRO A 49 25.82 -4.98 12.62
CA PRO A 49 25.31 -6.25 12.08
C PRO A 49 26.04 -7.49 12.63
N GLU A 50 27.37 -7.45 12.71
CA GLU A 50 28.17 -8.58 13.21
C GLU A 50 27.98 -8.85 14.72
N THR A 51 27.64 -7.82 15.50
CA THR A 51 27.28 -8.01 16.90
C THR A 51 25.87 -8.57 17.04
N LEU A 52 24.91 -8.05 16.24
CA LEU A 52 23.53 -8.49 16.30
C LEU A 52 23.36 -9.95 15.84
N LYS A 53 24.08 -10.39 14.81
CA LYS A 53 24.11 -11.81 14.39
C LYS A 53 24.52 -12.75 15.52
N LYS A 54 25.52 -12.35 16.32
CA LYS A 54 25.99 -13.14 17.48
C LYS A 54 24.97 -13.17 18.61
N ILE A 55 24.28 -12.05 18.85
CA ILE A 55 23.22 -11.96 19.86
C ILE A 55 22.05 -12.88 19.50
N LEU A 56 21.61 -12.86 18.23
CA LEU A 56 20.38 -13.52 17.81
C LEU A 56 20.49 -15.01 17.49
N ASP A 57 21.71 -15.56 17.36
CA ASP A 57 21.94 -16.98 17.00
C ASP A 57 21.07 -17.44 15.80
N LEU A 58 21.21 -16.75 14.67
CA LEU A 58 20.31 -16.88 13.51
C LEU A 58 20.45 -18.19 12.71
N GLU A 59 21.33 -19.10 13.13
CA GLU A 59 21.60 -20.35 12.41
C GLU A 59 20.42 -21.31 12.51
N MET A 60 19.94 -21.80 11.36
CA MET A 60 18.89 -22.81 11.31
C MET A 60 19.54 -24.20 11.32
N ARG A 61 19.26 -24.99 12.36
CA ARG A 61 19.89 -26.29 12.64
C ARG A 61 18.93 -27.46 12.36
N ASP A 62 19.46 -28.67 12.31
CA ASP A 62 18.68 -29.91 12.08
C ASP A 62 17.69 -30.22 13.21
N THR A 63 17.92 -29.69 14.41
CA THR A 63 17.06 -29.91 15.58
C THR A 63 16.44 -28.62 16.07
N GLY A 64 15.23 -28.71 16.62
CA GLY A 64 14.53 -27.59 17.20
C GLY A 64 15.15 -27.15 18.53
N GLU A 65 14.88 -25.90 18.89
CA GLU A 65 15.29 -25.31 20.16
C GLU A 65 14.22 -25.50 21.24
N SER A 66 14.62 -25.44 22.50
CA SER A 66 13.67 -25.54 23.63
C SER A 66 12.69 -24.37 23.64
N HIS A 67 11.50 -24.60 24.21
CA HIS A 67 10.45 -23.58 24.39
C HIS A 67 10.98 -22.30 25.05
N GLN A 68 11.80 -22.43 26.10
CA GLN A 68 12.41 -21.30 26.80
C GLN A 68 13.37 -20.51 25.90
N LYS A 69 14.16 -21.20 25.09
CA LYS A 69 15.08 -20.55 24.13
C LYS A 69 14.30 -19.79 23.05
N LEU A 70 13.19 -20.35 22.55
CA LEU A 70 12.32 -19.69 21.58
C LEU A 70 11.68 -18.41 22.16
N LEU A 71 11.20 -18.43 23.40
CA LEU A 71 10.68 -17.22 24.06
C LEU A 71 11.77 -16.16 24.27
N GLN A 72 12.99 -16.56 24.63
CA GLN A 72 14.12 -15.64 24.71
C GLN A 72 14.42 -14.99 23.35
N LEU A 73 14.38 -15.77 22.27
CA LEU A 73 14.53 -15.23 20.91
C LEU A 73 13.43 -14.22 20.58
N CYS A 74 12.17 -14.45 21.00
CA CYS A 74 11.10 -13.46 20.83
C CYS A 74 11.41 -12.15 21.57
N GLN A 75 11.91 -12.23 22.81
CA GLN A 75 12.31 -11.05 23.59
C GLN A 75 13.48 -10.32 22.96
N ASP A 76 14.51 -11.03 22.50
CA ASP A 76 15.70 -10.45 21.86
C ASP A 76 15.31 -9.74 20.56
N VAL A 77 14.46 -10.38 19.74
CA VAL A 77 13.92 -9.76 18.51
C VAL A 77 13.19 -8.46 18.84
N ILE A 78 12.33 -8.46 19.86
CA ILE A 78 11.63 -7.24 20.29
C ILE A 78 12.64 -6.20 20.77
N GLN A 79 13.55 -6.54 21.67
CA GLN A 79 14.51 -5.63 22.29
C GLN A 79 15.35 -4.89 21.24
N TYR A 80 15.96 -5.63 20.31
CA TYR A 80 16.88 -5.08 19.33
C TYR A 80 16.21 -4.52 18.06
N SER A 81 14.90 -4.73 17.89
CA SER A 81 14.13 -4.09 16.82
C SER A 81 13.87 -2.61 17.09
N VAL A 82 13.77 -1.82 16.02
CA VAL A 82 13.35 -0.41 16.10
C VAL A 82 11.89 -0.34 16.54
N LYS A 83 11.59 0.48 17.55
CA LYS A 83 10.24 0.67 18.09
C LYS A 83 9.45 1.67 17.23
N THR A 84 9.14 1.27 15.99
CA THR A 84 8.36 2.08 15.05
C THR A 84 6.90 2.27 15.50
N SER A 85 6.41 1.34 16.34
CA SER A 85 5.08 1.31 16.94
C SER A 85 4.83 2.34 18.05
N ARG A 86 5.78 3.21 18.38
CA ARG A 86 5.59 4.22 19.42
C ARG A 86 4.50 5.21 19.04
N ASN A 87 3.44 5.25 19.84
CA ASN A 87 2.14 5.76 19.44
C ASN A 87 2.17 7.21 18.96
N ALA A 88 2.13 7.41 17.63
CA ALA A 88 2.08 8.68 16.89
C ALA A 88 0.99 9.68 17.38
N ILE A 89 -0.02 9.21 18.13
CA ILE A 89 -1.22 9.96 18.48
C ILE A 89 -1.26 10.34 19.98
N SER A 90 -0.40 9.76 20.82
CA SER A 90 -0.16 10.28 22.18
C SER A 90 0.84 11.43 22.11
N SER A 91 0.91 12.25 23.15
CA SER A 91 1.60 13.54 23.16
C SER A 91 3.13 13.49 22.96
N HIS A 92 3.78 12.31 22.82
CA HIS A 92 5.23 12.27 22.60
C HIS A 92 5.88 10.93 22.10
N PRO A 93 5.64 10.46 20.86
CA PRO A 93 6.37 9.34 20.24
C PRO A 93 7.55 9.82 19.36
N ARG A 94 8.79 9.49 19.74
CA ARG A 94 10.03 10.05 19.12
C ARG A 94 10.50 9.35 17.83
N PHE A 95 9.60 8.75 17.05
CA PHE A 95 9.95 8.10 15.78
C PHE A 95 9.40 8.89 14.59
N PHE A 96 10.29 9.62 13.90
CA PHE A 96 9.96 10.47 12.75
C PHE A 96 10.77 10.11 11.49
N ASN A 97 11.35 8.90 11.45
CA ASN A 97 12.28 8.50 10.39
C ASN A 97 11.60 8.14 9.07
N GLN A 98 10.31 7.81 9.08
CA GLN A 98 9.58 7.24 7.95
C GLN A 98 8.20 7.88 7.79
N LEU A 99 7.55 7.66 6.65
CA LEU A 99 6.17 8.11 6.39
C LEU A 99 5.09 7.24 7.07
N TYR A 100 5.50 6.43 8.05
CA TYR A 100 4.62 5.69 8.95
C TYR A 100 5.25 5.73 10.34
N ALA A 101 4.41 5.72 11.38
CA ALA A 101 4.83 5.68 12.77
C ALA A 101 3.66 5.23 13.64
N GLY A 102 3.93 4.83 14.88
CA GLY A 102 2.88 4.53 15.83
C GLY A 102 2.18 3.20 15.63
N ILE A 103 1.27 2.96 16.56
CA ILE A 103 0.45 1.76 16.64
C ILE A 103 -0.99 2.19 16.83
N ASP A 104 -1.85 1.76 15.92
CA ASP A 104 -3.29 1.79 16.16
C ASP A 104 -3.71 0.44 16.75
N TYR A 105 -4.28 0.46 17.95
CA TYR A 105 -4.61 -0.76 18.69
C TYR A 105 -5.70 -1.58 18.02
N TYR A 106 -6.69 -0.94 17.38
CA TYR A 106 -7.77 -1.65 16.67
C TYR A 106 -7.23 -2.31 15.41
N SER A 107 -6.37 -1.59 14.66
CA SER A 107 -5.68 -2.14 13.51
C SER A 107 -4.74 -3.29 13.90
N LEU A 108 -4.07 -3.20 15.05
CA LEU A 108 -3.23 -4.29 15.59
C LEU A 108 -4.04 -5.56 15.87
N VAL A 109 -5.20 -5.44 16.54
CA VAL A 109 -6.07 -6.58 16.82
C VAL A 109 -6.56 -7.21 15.51
N ALA A 110 -6.96 -6.40 14.52
CA ALA A 110 -7.32 -6.93 13.20
C ALA A 110 -6.17 -7.68 12.53
N ARG A 111 -4.92 -7.21 12.69
CA ARG A 111 -3.74 -7.93 12.18
C ARG A 111 -3.58 -9.28 12.86
N PHE A 112 -3.72 -9.38 14.19
CA PHE A 112 -3.67 -10.66 14.89
C PHE A 112 -4.76 -11.63 14.42
N ILE A 113 -5.99 -11.14 14.22
CA ILE A 113 -7.09 -11.95 13.67
C ILE A 113 -6.74 -12.45 12.26
N THR A 114 -6.22 -11.57 11.39
CA THR A 114 -5.80 -11.98 10.03
C THR A 114 -4.69 -13.03 10.07
N GLU A 115 -3.68 -12.88 10.92
CA GLU A 115 -2.58 -13.86 11.02
C GLU A 115 -3.07 -15.21 11.57
N ALA A 116 -3.97 -15.19 12.56
CA ALA A 116 -4.51 -16.42 13.15
C ALA A 116 -5.39 -17.20 12.15
N LEU A 117 -6.17 -16.51 11.31
CA LEU A 117 -7.04 -17.13 10.30
C LEU A 117 -6.28 -17.54 9.03
N ASN A 118 -5.12 -16.94 8.77
CA ASN A 118 -4.29 -17.15 7.58
C ASN A 118 -5.06 -17.23 6.24
N PRO A 119 -5.93 -16.25 5.93
CA PRO A 119 -6.79 -16.30 4.74
C PRO A 119 -6.06 -15.85 3.46
N SER A 120 -6.65 -16.15 2.30
CA SER A 120 -6.23 -15.59 1.01
C SER A 120 -7.44 -15.07 0.20
N VAL A 121 -7.37 -13.81 -0.23
CA VAL A 121 -8.47 -13.08 -0.89
C VAL A 121 -8.42 -13.16 -2.42
N TYR A 122 -8.70 -14.35 -2.96
CA TYR A 122 -8.91 -14.56 -4.40
C TYR A 122 -10.36 -14.89 -4.76
N THR A 123 -11.05 -15.70 -3.96
CA THR A 123 -12.44 -16.14 -4.21
C THR A 123 -13.30 -16.02 -2.95
N TYR A 124 -14.60 -15.83 -3.16
CA TYR A 124 -15.58 -15.67 -2.09
C TYR A 124 -15.70 -16.92 -1.22
N GLU A 125 -15.56 -18.13 -1.80
CA GLU A 125 -15.66 -19.38 -1.03
C GLU A 125 -14.56 -19.55 0.04
N VAL A 126 -13.38 -18.94 -0.15
CA VAL A 126 -12.23 -19.07 0.78
C VAL A 126 -12.15 -17.87 1.73
N SER A 127 -12.65 -16.69 1.32
CA SER A 127 -12.52 -15.48 2.13
C SER A 127 -13.75 -14.57 2.03
N PRO A 128 -14.96 -15.07 2.36
CA PRO A 128 -16.22 -14.36 2.10
C PRO A 128 -16.30 -13.04 2.87
N VAL A 129 -15.95 -13.05 4.16
CA VAL A 129 -15.97 -11.86 5.02
C VAL A 129 -14.98 -10.82 4.53
N PHE A 130 -13.75 -11.24 4.19
CA PHE A 130 -12.69 -10.32 3.83
C PHE A 130 -12.90 -9.65 2.47
N LEU A 131 -13.54 -10.34 1.52
CA LEU A 131 -13.90 -9.77 0.22
C LEU A 131 -15.00 -8.71 0.36
N LEU A 132 -16.03 -8.96 1.17
CA LEU A 132 -17.07 -7.95 1.45
C LEU A 132 -16.50 -6.74 2.18
N VAL A 133 -15.56 -6.95 3.10
CA VAL A 133 -14.85 -5.87 3.77
C VAL A 133 -14.03 -5.04 2.78
N GLU A 134 -13.27 -5.69 1.90
CA GLU A 134 -12.47 -5.00 0.89
C GLU A 134 -13.33 -4.19 -0.08
N GLU A 135 -14.43 -4.76 -0.58
CA GLU A 135 -15.41 -4.05 -1.42
C GLU A 135 -15.95 -2.80 -0.70
N THR A 136 -16.33 -2.95 0.58
CA THR A 136 -16.85 -1.84 1.40
C THR A 136 -15.82 -0.73 1.57
N VAL A 137 -14.56 -1.08 1.84
CA VAL A 137 -13.47 -0.11 2.01
C VAL A 137 -13.16 0.59 0.70
N ILE A 138 -13.08 -0.13 -0.42
CA ILE A 138 -12.84 0.44 -1.75
C ILE A 138 -13.93 1.45 -2.10
N LYS A 139 -15.22 1.06 -1.97
CA LYS A 139 -16.35 1.98 -2.20
C LYS A 139 -16.23 3.22 -1.34
N LYS A 140 -15.87 3.06 -0.06
CA LYS A 140 -15.71 4.21 0.84
C LYS A 140 -14.57 5.13 0.42
N MET A 141 -13.45 4.59 -0.04
CA MET A 141 -12.31 5.40 -0.53
C MET A 141 -12.63 6.11 -1.84
N ILE A 142 -13.40 5.48 -2.74
CA ILE A 142 -13.92 6.07 -3.99
C ILE A 142 -14.78 7.30 -3.69
N GLU A 143 -15.67 7.23 -2.68
CA GLU A 143 -16.46 8.39 -2.25
C GLU A 143 -15.59 9.59 -1.85
N PHE A 144 -14.47 9.36 -1.14
CA PHE A 144 -13.55 10.44 -0.74
C PHE A 144 -12.77 11.05 -1.90
N ILE A 145 -12.58 10.30 -3.00
CA ILE A 145 -12.02 10.84 -4.24
C ILE A 145 -13.04 11.73 -4.95
N GLY A 146 -14.34 11.49 -4.74
CA GLY A 146 -15.43 12.20 -5.40
C GLY A 146 -15.94 11.51 -6.66
N TRP A 147 -15.77 10.19 -6.76
CA TRP A 147 -16.38 9.38 -7.82
C TRP A 147 -17.69 8.76 -7.32
N GLU A 148 -18.67 8.61 -8.21
CA GLU A 148 -19.95 7.93 -7.92
C GLU A 148 -19.78 6.40 -7.93
N GLU A 149 -18.99 5.90 -8.88
CA GLU A 149 -18.68 4.50 -9.06
C GLU A 149 -17.19 4.32 -9.37
N GLY A 150 -16.72 3.08 -9.29
CA GLY A 150 -15.37 2.70 -9.66
C GLY A 150 -15.05 1.28 -9.21
N ASP A 151 -13.81 0.87 -9.44
CA ASP A 151 -13.27 -0.41 -9.04
C ASP A 151 -11.94 -0.21 -8.28
N GLY A 152 -11.43 -1.26 -7.66
CA GLY A 152 -10.15 -1.18 -6.96
C GLY A 152 -9.64 -2.52 -6.48
N ILE A 153 -8.42 -2.50 -5.95
CA ILE A 153 -7.80 -3.65 -5.32
C ILE A 153 -6.71 -3.22 -4.33
N PHE A 154 -6.51 -3.97 -3.26
CA PHE A 154 -5.37 -3.78 -2.37
C PHE A 154 -4.13 -4.50 -2.90
N ASN A 155 -2.98 -3.83 -2.85
CA ASN A 155 -1.69 -4.31 -3.33
C ASN A 155 -0.63 -4.32 -2.21
N PRO A 156 0.42 -5.16 -2.34
CA PRO A 156 1.55 -5.25 -1.41
C PRO A 156 2.52 -4.08 -1.62
N GLY A 157 2.06 -2.85 -1.37
CA GLY A 157 2.84 -1.62 -1.46
C GLY A 157 2.32 -0.66 -2.53
N GLY A 158 2.35 0.64 -2.25
CA GLY A 158 1.97 1.68 -3.23
C GLY A 158 2.84 1.67 -4.49
N SER A 159 4.10 1.20 -4.40
CA SER A 159 4.93 0.96 -5.59
C SER A 159 4.28 -0.01 -6.58
N VAL A 160 3.61 -1.04 -6.08
CA VAL A 160 2.87 -2.00 -6.89
C VAL A 160 1.57 -1.38 -7.40
N SER A 161 0.88 -0.57 -6.59
CA SER A 161 -0.30 0.19 -7.05
C SER A 161 0.03 1.11 -8.24
N ASN A 162 1.15 1.85 -8.20
CA ASN A 162 1.59 2.68 -9.33
C ASN A 162 1.95 1.82 -10.55
N MET A 163 2.57 0.65 -10.34
CA MET A 163 2.86 -0.30 -11.44
C MET A 163 1.59 -0.85 -12.07
N TYR A 164 0.56 -1.15 -11.27
CA TYR A 164 -0.74 -1.55 -11.78
C TYR A 164 -1.37 -0.42 -12.58
N ALA A 165 -1.40 0.81 -12.05
CA ALA A 165 -1.94 1.97 -12.74
C ALA A 165 -1.26 2.17 -14.11
N MET A 166 0.06 2.06 -14.15
CA MET A 166 0.84 2.17 -15.41
C MET A 166 0.49 1.04 -16.39
N ASN A 167 0.35 -0.20 -15.92
CA ASN A 167 -0.04 -1.31 -16.78
C ASN A 167 -1.50 -1.20 -17.27
N LEU A 168 -2.42 -0.70 -16.44
CA LEU A 168 -3.81 -0.45 -16.82
C LEU A 168 -3.90 0.65 -17.89
N ALA A 169 -3.20 1.76 -17.70
CA ALA A 169 -3.11 2.83 -18.69
C ALA A 169 -2.60 2.29 -20.03
N ARG A 170 -1.56 1.45 -19.99
CA ARG A 170 -1.01 0.78 -21.17
C ARG A 170 -2.01 -0.16 -21.84
N TYR A 171 -2.72 -0.98 -21.05
CA TYR A 171 -3.75 -1.89 -21.57
C TYR A 171 -4.93 -1.13 -22.15
N LYS A 172 -5.35 -0.01 -21.54
CA LYS A 172 -6.41 0.86 -22.06
C LYS A 172 -5.98 1.50 -23.39
N PHE A 173 -4.72 1.91 -23.50
CA PHE A 173 -4.15 2.50 -24.71
C PHE A 173 -4.02 1.50 -25.86
N CYS A 174 -3.52 0.28 -25.59
CA CYS A 174 -3.40 -0.79 -26.58
C CYS A 174 -3.55 -2.17 -25.89
N PRO A 175 -4.77 -2.74 -25.88
CA PRO A 175 -5.05 -4.02 -25.23
C PRO A 175 -4.22 -5.19 -25.76
N GLU A 176 -3.82 -5.14 -27.04
CA GLU A 176 -3.04 -6.15 -27.72
C GLU A 176 -1.65 -6.36 -27.10
N ILE A 177 -1.12 -5.38 -26.36
CA ILE A 177 0.14 -5.51 -25.61
C ILE A 177 0.10 -6.70 -24.65
N LYS A 178 -1.08 -7.02 -24.10
CA LYS A 178 -1.26 -8.16 -23.21
C LYS A 178 -0.83 -9.48 -23.86
N GLU A 179 -1.08 -9.65 -25.15
CA GLU A 179 -0.79 -10.90 -25.88
C GLU A 179 0.47 -10.79 -26.76
N LYS A 180 0.67 -9.67 -27.45
CA LYS A 180 1.75 -9.47 -28.43
C LYS A 180 3.02 -8.86 -27.82
N GLY A 181 2.94 -8.34 -26.61
CA GLY A 181 4.01 -7.57 -26.00
C GLY A 181 4.21 -6.19 -26.65
N LEU A 182 5.32 -5.54 -26.32
CA LEU A 182 5.66 -4.19 -26.80
C LEU A 182 6.38 -4.16 -28.15
N SER A 183 6.78 -5.33 -28.68
CA SER A 183 7.52 -5.41 -29.94
C SER A 183 6.69 -4.87 -31.11
N GLY A 184 7.30 -4.04 -31.95
CA GLY A 184 6.64 -3.45 -33.12
C GLY A 184 5.72 -2.26 -32.83
N LEU A 185 5.58 -1.84 -31.56
CA LEU A 185 4.85 -0.62 -31.20
C LEU A 185 5.77 0.61 -31.19
N PRO A 186 5.22 1.83 -31.39
CA PRO A 186 5.96 3.05 -31.12
C PRO A 186 6.38 3.11 -29.65
N ARG A 187 7.42 3.90 -29.38
CA ARG A 187 7.97 4.09 -28.04
C ARG A 187 6.90 4.73 -27.13
N LEU A 188 6.39 3.97 -26.17
CA LEU A 188 5.45 4.48 -25.17
C LEU A 188 6.16 5.42 -24.21
N VAL A 189 5.59 6.60 -23.94
CA VAL A 189 6.17 7.59 -23.03
C VAL A 189 5.18 7.93 -21.92
N LEU A 190 5.70 7.97 -20.69
CA LEU A 190 4.95 8.50 -19.53
C LEU A 190 5.63 9.75 -18.96
N PHE A 191 4.83 10.58 -18.30
CA PHE A 191 5.28 11.83 -17.70
C PHE A 191 5.04 11.79 -16.19
N THR A 192 5.98 12.30 -15.41
CA THR A 192 5.82 12.43 -13.96
C THR A 192 6.71 13.55 -13.43
N SER A 193 6.46 14.03 -12.22
CA SER A 193 7.26 15.08 -11.60
C SER A 193 8.69 14.61 -11.35
N GLU A 194 9.67 15.50 -11.42
CA GLU A 194 11.04 15.18 -10.95
C GLU A 194 11.08 14.82 -9.45
N GLU A 195 10.07 15.26 -8.67
CA GLU A 195 9.86 14.94 -7.26
C GLU A 195 9.00 13.68 -7.01
N CYS A 196 8.68 12.92 -8.08
CA CYS A 196 7.87 11.71 -7.96
C CYS A 196 8.57 10.62 -7.14
N HIS A 197 7.79 9.65 -6.65
CA HIS A 197 8.35 8.48 -6.01
C HIS A 197 9.12 7.60 -7.04
N TYR A 198 10.27 7.07 -6.64
CA TYR A 198 11.15 6.27 -7.50
C TYR A 198 10.49 5.00 -8.07
N SER A 199 9.33 4.58 -7.55
CA SER A 199 8.54 3.47 -8.10
C SER A 199 8.17 3.68 -9.57
N MET A 200 8.03 4.93 -10.03
CA MET A 200 7.73 5.23 -11.44
C MET A 200 8.84 4.73 -12.37
N LYS A 201 10.11 4.97 -12.02
CA LYS A 201 11.27 4.43 -12.76
C LYS A 201 11.31 2.90 -12.69
N LYS A 202 11.08 2.33 -11.50
CA LYS A 202 11.06 0.87 -11.31
C LYS A 202 9.97 0.20 -12.14
N ALA A 203 8.76 0.75 -12.12
CA ALA A 203 7.62 0.25 -12.90
C ALA A 203 7.89 0.33 -14.40
N ALA A 204 8.41 1.45 -14.91
CA ALA A 204 8.75 1.60 -16.31
C ALA A 204 9.79 0.56 -16.77
N SER A 205 10.83 0.32 -15.97
CA SER A 205 11.81 -0.73 -16.24
C SER A 205 11.18 -2.12 -16.21
N PHE A 206 10.41 -2.43 -15.15
CA PHE A 206 9.82 -3.75 -14.94
C PHE A 206 8.80 -4.11 -16.02
N LEU A 207 8.01 -3.13 -16.47
CA LEU A 207 6.99 -3.33 -17.51
C LEU A 207 7.58 -3.35 -18.93
N GLY A 208 8.90 -3.20 -19.10
CA GLY A 208 9.55 -3.20 -20.42
C GLY A 208 9.36 -1.90 -21.21
N ILE A 209 8.92 -0.82 -20.57
CA ILE A 209 8.81 0.52 -21.18
C ILE A 209 10.19 1.18 -21.24
N GLY A 210 11.04 0.96 -20.22
CA GLY A 210 12.38 1.52 -20.13
C GLY A 210 12.43 2.89 -19.45
N THR A 211 13.48 3.14 -18.66
CA THR A 211 13.60 4.37 -17.84
C THR A 211 13.84 5.63 -18.65
N GLU A 212 14.40 5.51 -19.86
CA GLU A 212 14.56 6.65 -20.80
C GLU A 212 13.23 7.20 -21.32
N ASN A 213 12.15 6.42 -21.17
CA ASN A 213 10.80 6.78 -21.58
C ASN A 213 9.94 7.31 -20.42
N VAL A 214 10.58 7.61 -19.29
CA VAL A 214 9.99 8.33 -18.16
C VAL A 214 10.44 9.79 -18.24
N TYR A 215 9.58 10.66 -18.75
CA TYR A 215 9.90 12.07 -18.92
C TYR A 215 9.59 12.82 -17.63
N PHE A 216 10.65 13.31 -16.98
CA PHE A 216 10.53 14.10 -15.76
C PHE A 216 10.14 15.54 -16.10
N ILE A 217 9.03 15.98 -15.53
CA ILE A 217 8.53 17.34 -15.66
C ILE A 217 9.13 18.19 -14.53
N LYS A 218 9.62 19.37 -14.90
CA LYS A 218 10.19 20.32 -13.95
C LYS A 218 9.18 20.74 -12.90
N THR A 219 9.69 21.06 -11.72
CA THR A 219 8.91 21.57 -10.60
C THR A 219 9.18 23.04 -10.32
N ASP A 220 8.21 23.68 -9.69
CA ASP A 220 8.37 25.02 -9.12
C ASP A 220 9.21 24.98 -7.83
N GLU A 221 9.48 26.14 -7.25
CA GLU A 221 10.23 26.28 -5.98
C GLU A 221 9.57 25.57 -4.77
N ARG A 222 8.32 25.13 -4.91
CA ARG A 222 7.55 24.41 -3.88
C ARG A 222 7.50 22.91 -4.17
N GLY A 223 8.22 22.43 -5.20
CA GLY A 223 8.27 21.02 -5.61
C GLY A 223 7.01 20.55 -6.34
N LYS A 224 6.19 21.45 -6.90
CA LYS A 224 4.98 21.11 -7.66
C LYS A 224 5.29 21.05 -9.14
N MET A 225 4.79 20.05 -9.85
CA MET A 225 4.90 19.95 -11.31
C MET A 225 4.38 21.22 -11.99
N ILE A 226 5.14 21.74 -12.97
CA ILE A 226 4.75 22.90 -13.79
C ILE A 226 3.94 22.42 -15.01
N PRO A 227 2.62 22.72 -15.11
CA PRO A 227 1.77 22.22 -16.20
C PRO A 227 2.22 22.67 -17.60
N GLU A 228 2.79 23.87 -17.75
CA GLU A 228 3.30 24.35 -19.03
C GLU A 228 4.49 23.51 -19.52
N GLU A 229 5.31 22.99 -18.61
CA GLU A 229 6.41 22.09 -18.95
C GLU A 229 5.88 20.69 -19.30
N LEU A 230 4.80 20.23 -18.66
CA LEU A 230 4.11 19.00 -19.04
C LEU A 230 3.59 19.09 -20.49
N GLU A 231 2.85 20.15 -20.83
CA GLU A 231 2.33 20.37 -22.19
C GLU A 231 3.45 20.36 -23.24
N LYS A 232 4.58 21.04 -22.95
CA LYS A 232 5.77 21.04 -23.83
C LYS A 232 6.33 19.64 -24.04
N GLN A 233 6.47 18.84 -22.98
CA GLN A 233 7.01 17.49 -23.08
C GLN A 233 6.06 16.53 -23.82
N VAL A 234 4.74 16.66 -23.63
CA VAL A 234 3.74 15.89 -24.39
C VAL A 234 3.86 16.18 -25.89
N GLN A 235 3.92 17.47 -26.27
CA GLN A 235 4.08 17.86 -27.67
C GLN A 235 5.42 17.39 -28.26
N ARG A 236 6.50 17.48 -27.48
CA ARG A 236 7.83 16.99 -27.88
C ARG A 236 7.81 15.48 -28.14
N ALA A 237 7.27 14.68 -27.22
CA ALA A 237 7.20 13.23 -27.37
C ALA A 237 6.43 12.82 -28.64
N ARG A 238 5.31 13.50 -28.94
CA ARG A 238 4.57 13.28 -30.20
C ARG A 238 5.40 13.64 -31.44
N LYS A 239 6.14 14.76 -31.43
CA LYS A 239 7.03 15.16 -32.53
C LYS A 239 8.17 14.17 -32.76
N GLU A 240 8.63 13.49 -31.72
CA GLU A 240 9.64 12.42 -31.80
C GLU A 240 9.05 11.08 -32.30
N GLY A 241 7.77 11.02 -32.68
CA GLY A 241 7.09 9.79 -33.11
C GLY A 241 6.82 8.80 -31.97
N SER A 242 6.95 9.25 -30.71
CA SER A 242 6.59 8.45 -29.53
C SER A 242 5.09 8.51 -29.26
N ALA A 243 4.61 7.60 -28.43
CA ALA A 243 3.21 7.48 -28.03
C ALA A 243 3.04 7.82 -26.52
N PRO A 244 2.81 9.10 -26.18
CA PRO A 244 2.31 9.51 -24.88
C PRO A 244 1.07 8.72 -24.46
N PHE A 245 1.05 8.13 -23.26
CA PHE A 245 -0.11 7.36 -22.80
C PHE A 245 -0.50 7.61 -21.33
N LEU A 246 0.42 8.11 -20.49
CA LEU A 246 0.22 8.24 -19.05
C LEU A 246 0.88 9.51 -18.51
N VAL A 247 0.14 10.25 -17.68
CA VAL A 247 0.69 11.23 -16.74
C VAL A 247 0.48 10.72 -15.33
N CYS A 248 1.54 10.71 -14.52
CA CYS A 248 1.50 10.41 -13.10
C CYS A 248 1.81 11.66 -12.29
N ALA A 249 0.76 12.29 -11.77
CA ALA A 249 0.85 13.39 -10.82
C ALA A 249 1.03 12.85 -9.39
N THR A 250 1.69 13.62 -8.52
CA THR A 250 1.92 13.24 -7.12
C THR A 250 1.14 14.14 -6.17
N ALA A 251 0.30 13.54 -5.34
CA ALA A 251 -0.42 14.22 -4.26
C ALA A 251 0.25 13.89 -2.92
N GLY A 252 1.23 14.72 -2.54
CA GLY A 252 2.07 14.52 -1.36
C GLY A 252 3.38 13.80 -1.71
N THR A 253 4.38 14.53 -2.21
CA THR A 253 5.72 13.99 -2.50
C THR A 253 6.40 13.47 -1.22
N THR A 254 7.35 12.55 -1.38
CA THR A 254 7.96 11.82 -0.25
C THR A 254 8.79 12.73 0.66
N VAL A 255 9.56 13.65 0.06
CA VAL A 255 10.51 14.50 0.79
C VAL A 255 9.85 15.81 1.22
N LEU A 256 9.31 16.57 0.27
CA LEU A 256 8.77 17.91 0.52
C LEU A 256 7.29 17.90 0.97
N GLY A 257 6.55 16.83 0.71
CA GLY A 257 5.10 16.81 0.91
C GLY A 257 4.35 17.73 -0.06
N ALA A 258 4.91 17.98 -1.24
CA ALA A 258 4.30 18.84 -2.27
C ALA A 258 3.10 18.17 -2.94
N PHE A 259 2.17 18.97 -3.45
CA PHE A 259 0.95 18.51 -4.15
C PHE A 259 0.91 19.13 -5.53
N ASP A 260 0.99 18.31 -6.56
CA ASP A 260 0.88 18.75 -7.96
C ASP A 260 -0.50 19.39 -8.25
N PRO A 261 -0.60 20.37 -9.16
CA PRO A 261 -1.86 21.05 -9.50
C PRO A 261 -2.75 20.15 -10.37
N LEU A 262 -3.59 19.32 -9.74
CA LEU A 262 -4.29 18.23 -10.43
C LEU A 262 -5.30 18.72 -11.50
N ASP A 263 -5.99 19.83 -11.30
CA ASP A 263 -6.93 20.35 -12.30
C ASP A 263 -6.23 20.77 -13.60
N GLU A 264 -5.13 21.53 -13.49
CA GLU A 264 -4.36 21.98 -14.65
C GLU A 264 -3.71 20.80 -15.38
N ILE A 265 -3.26 19.80 -14.64
CA ILE A 265 -2.75 18.55 -15.22
C ILE A 265 -3.88 17.76 -15.90
N ALA A 266 -5.06 17.69 -15.30
CA ALA A 266 -6.22 17.02 -15.88
C ALA A 266 -6.67 17.68 -17.19
N ASP A 267 -6.68 19.01 -17.27
CA ASP A 267 -6.98 19.74 -18.52
C ASP A 267 -6.05 19.30 -19.67
N ILE A 268 -4.76 19.13 -19.38
CA ILE A 268 -3.77 18.65 -20.36
C ILE A 268 -4.02 17.17 -20.71
N CYS A 269 -4.30 16.33 -19.72
CA CYS A 269 -4.56 14.91 -19.95
C CYS A 269 -5.80 14.70 -20.84
N GLU A 270 -6.89 15.40 -20.55
CA GLU A 270 -8.13 15.37 -21.32
C GLU A 270 -7.92 15.88 -22.74
N LYS A 271 -7.20 17.00 -22.92
CA LYS A 271 -6.86 17.57 -24.23
C LYS A 271 -6.10 16.58 -25.12
N HIS A 272 -5.20 15.78 -24.55
CA HIS A 272 -4.32 14.88 -25.31
C HIS A 272 -4.73 13.41 -25.25
N GLY A 273 -5.83 13.08 -24.56
CA GLY A 273 -6.29 11.70 -24.38
C GLY A 273 -5.30 10.83 -23.60
N LEU A 274 -4.69 11.37 -22.55
CA LEU A 274 -3.73 10.68 -21.70
C LEU A 274 -4.41 10.15 -20.44
N TRP A 275 -4.00 8.97 -19.96
CA TRP A 275 -4.43 8.48 -18.66
C TRP A 275 -3.85 9.37 -17.56
N LEU A 276 -4.68 9.85 -16.64
CA LEU A 276 -4.23 10.55 -15.44
C LEU A 276 -4.22 9.61 -14.24
N HIS A 277 -3.03 9.27 -13.78
CA HIS A 277 -2.82 8.61 -12.48
C HIS A 277 -2.40 9.63 -11.43
N VAL A 278 -2.98 9.55 -10.23
CA VAL A 278 -2.54 10.34 -9.07
C VAL A 278 -1.92 9.40 -8.04
N ASP A 279 -0.61 9.52 -7.83
CA ASP A 279 0.06 8.89 -6.69
C ASP A 279 -0.25 9.70 -5.42
N ALA A 280 -1.34 9.33 -4.75
CA ALA A 280 -1.75 9.85 -3.45
C ALA A 280 -1.35 8.90 -2.32
N SER A 281 -0.32 8.06 -2.52
CA SER A 281 0.14 7.08 -1.54
C SER A 281 0.35 7.70 -0.16
N TRP A 282 0.91 8.91 -0.12
CA TRP A 282 1.09 9.67 1.11
C TRP A 282 -0.07 10.64 1.37
N GLY A 283 -0.29 11.61 0.47
CA GLY A 283 -1.22 12.71 0.68
C GLY A 283 -2.71 12.35 0.55
N GLY A 284 -3.07 11.18 0.03
CA GLY A 284 -4.47 10.75 -0.14
C GLY A 284 -5.27 10.78 1.17
N SER A 285 -4.60 10.57 2.29
CA SER A 285 -5.24 10.61 3.61
C SER A 285 -5.74 12.00 4.01
N ALA A 286 -5.27 13.07 3.36
CA ALA A 286 -5.81 14.41 3.55
C ALA A 286 -7.25 14.56 3.02
N LEU A 287 -7.73 13.67 2.13
CA LEU A 287 -9.12 13.65 1.67
C LEU A 287 -10.12 13.43 2.81
N ILE A 288 -9.72 12.73 3.87
CA ILE A 288 -10.55 12.50 5.06
C ILE A 288 -10.80 13.80 5.84
N SER A 289 -9.88 14.77 5.74
CA SER A 289 -10.02 16.05 6.42
C SER A 289 -10.79 17.07 5.57
N ARG A 290 -11.93 17.54 6.06
CA ARG A 290 -12.68 18.64 5.40
C ARG A 290 -11.87 19.93 5.29
N LYS A 291 -10.89 20.12 6.17
CA LYS A 291 -10.00 21.30 6.17
C LYS A 291 -8.89 21.22 5.13
N HIS A 292 -8.42 20.00 4.83
CA HIS A 292 -7.22 19.78 4.03
C HIS A 292 -7.45 19.03 2.73
N CYS A 293 -8.65 18.50 2.48
CA CYS A 293 -9.01 17.79 1.24
C CYS A 293 -8.76 18.63 -0.03
N ARG A 294 -8.83 19.96 0.07
CA ARG A 294 -8.52 20.89 -1.03
C ARG A 294 -7.08 20.80 -1.55
N LEU A 295 -6.16 20.18 -0.81
CA LEU A 295 -4.81 19.89 -1.31
C LEU A 295 -4.83 18.95 -2.52
N LEU A 296 -5.90 18.17 -2.69
CA LEU A 296 -6.11 17.23 -3.79
C LEU A 296 -7.26 17.68 -4.71
N HIS A 297 -7.57 18.98 -4.75
CA HIS A 297 -8.58 19.50 -5.66
C HIS A 297 -8.25 19.10 -7.11
N GLY A 298 -9.23 18.59 -7.84
CA GLY A 298 -9.06 17.99 -9.18
C GLY A 298 -8.89 16.46 -9.20
N ILE A 299 -8.68 15.79 -8.05
CA ILE A 299 -8.43 14.32 -8.03
C ILE A 299 -9.58 13.48 -8.62
N HIS A 300 -10.82 13.94 -8.52
CA HIS A 300 -11.99 13.27 -9.10
C HIS A 300 -11.94 13.17 -10.64
N ARG A 301 -11.07 13.93 -11.30
CA ARG A 301 -10.82 13.86 -12.75
C ARG A 301 -9.77 12.81 -13.13
N ALA A 302 -9.05 12.25 -12.17
CA ALA A 302 -8.10 11.17 -12.43
C ALA A 302 -8.82 9.89 -12.90
N ASP A 303 -8.10 9.05 -13.65
CA ASP A 303 -8.56 7.73 -14.06
C ASP A 303 -8.20 6.66 -13.02
N SER A 304 -7.10 6.87 -12.27
CA SER A 304 -6.74 6.03 -11.14
C SER A 304 -5.98 6.75 -10.04
N VAL A 305 -6.12 6.26 -8.81
CA VAL A 305 -5.48 6.83 -7.60
C VAL A 305 -4.82 5.70 -6.81
N ALA A 306 -3.56 5.88 -6.42
CA ALA A 306 -2.91 5.05 -5.41
C ALA A 306 -3.05 5.72 -4.04
N TRP A 307 -3.46 5.00 -3.00
CA TRP A 307 -3.61 5.56 -1.64
C TRP A 307 -3.23 4.52 -0.58
N ASN A 308 -2.35 4.88 0.36
CA ASN A 308 -1.84 3.98 1.38
C ASN A 308 -2.29 4.34 2.81
N PRO A 309 -3.38 3.73 3.33
CA PRO A 309 -3.79 3.87 4.72
C PRO A 309 -2.72 3.47 5.75
N HIS A 310 -1.74 2.61 5.41
CA HIS A 310 -0.67 2.23 6.35
C HIS A 310 0.29 3.37 6.71
N LYS A 311 0.25 4.49 5.98
CA LYS A 311 1.05 5.69 6.23
C LYS A 311 0.36 6.59 7.27
N MET A 312 -0.24 7.70 6.83
CA MET A 312 -0.83 8.72 7.69
C MET A 312 -1.92 8.21 8.64
N LEU A 313 -2.67 7.17 8.23
CA LEU A 313 -3.80 6.65 9.01
C LEU A 313 -3.42 5.52 9.97
N LEU A 314 -2.16 5.05 9.93
CA LEU A 314 -1.62 4.02 10.82
C LEU A 314 -2.28 2.63 10.72
N ALA A 315 -2.84 2.28 9.56
CA ALA A 315 -3.45 0.95 9.34
C ALA A 315 -2.46 -0.23 9.41
N GLY A 316 -1.16 0.01 9.61
CA GLY A 316 -0.12 -1.01 9.68
C GLY A 316 0.33 -1.52 8.31
N ILE A 317 1.63 -1.78 8.18
CA ILE A 317 2.24 -2.24 6.92
C ILE A 317 1.80 -3.68 6.60
N GLN A 318 1.48 -4.03 5.34
CA GLN A 318 1.18 -3.15 4.19
C GLN A 318 -0.32 -2.84 4.12
N CYS A 319 -0.73 -1.69 3.60
CA CYS A 319 -2.15 -1.40 3.33
C CYS A 319 -2.20 -0.31 2.26
N CYS A 320 -2.38 -0.71 1.01
CA CYS A 320 -2.23 0.14 -0.17
C CYS A 320 -3.31 -0.22 -1.16
N ALA A 321 -4.13 0.75 -1.55
CA ALA A 321 -5.19 0.55 -2.54
C ALA A 321 -4.79 1.20 -3.86
N LEU A 322 -5.07 0.50 -4.95
CA LEU A 322 -5.30 1.13 -6.24
C LEU A 322 -6.81 1.27 -6.44
N LEU A 323 -7.23 2.48 -6.79
CA LEU A 323 -8.61 2.82 -7.08
C LEU A 323 -8.66 3.27 -8.54
N VAL A 324 -9.67 2.83 -9.28
CA VAL A 324 -9.83 3.07 -10.73
C VAL A 324 -11.24 3.58 -10.97
N LYS A 325 -11.36 4.64 -11.76
CA LYS A 325 -12.66 5.25 -12.07
C LYS A 325 -13.54 4.37 -12.97
N ASP A 326 -12.92 3.50 -13.76
CA ASP A 326 -13.62 2.52 -14.60
C ASP A 326 -14.39 1.48 -13.77
N ASN A 327 -15.65 1.26 -14.12
CA ASN A 327 -16.55 0.24 -13.58
C ASN A 327 -16.88 -0.87 -14.62
N SER A 328 -16.27 -0.83 -15.81
CA SER A 328 -16.56 -1.74 -16.93
C SER A 328 -15.84 -3.08 -16.84
N GLY A 329 -15.17 -3.33 -15.72
CA GLY A 329 -14.33 -4.49 -15.47
C GLY A 329 -12.92 -4.38 -16.10
N LEU A 330 -12.38 -3.16 -16.29
CA LEU A 330 -11.05 -2.96 -16.86
C LEU A 330 -9.95 -3.69 -16.10
N LEU A 331 -9.98 -3.67 -14.76
CA LEU A 331 -9.05 -4.43 -13.91
C LEU A 331 -9.07 -5.93 -14.28
N LYS A 332 -10.26 -6.52 -14.31
CA LYS A 332 -10.45 -7.93 -14.67
C LYS A 332 -9.97 -8.22 -16.09
N LYS A 333 -10.36 -7.41 -17.08
CA LYS A 333 -9.94 -7.60 -18.50
C LYS A 333 -8.42 -7.51 -18.65
N CYS A 334 -7.79 -6.57 -17.97
CA CYS A 334 -6.35 -6.35 -17.99
C CYS A 334 -5.59 -7.54 -17.36
N TYR A 335 -5.98 -7.98 -16.17
CA TYR A 335 -5.19 -8.93 -15.38
C TYR A 335 -5.64 -10.39 -15.46
N SER A 336 -6.84 -10.66 -15.98
CA SER A 336 -7.38 -12.03 -16.00
C SER A 336 -6.51 -12.97 -16.83
N ALA A 337 -6.25 -14.14 -16.25
CA ALA A 337 -5.64 -15.29 -16.93
C ALA A 337 -6.64 -16.43 -17.13
N LYS A 338 -7.87 -16.30 -16.60
CA LYS A 338 -8.96 -17.30 -16.70
C LYS A 338 -8.52 -18.71 -16.30
N ALA A 339 -7.74 -18.83 -15.22
CA ALA A 339 -7.24 -20.11 -14.74
C ALA A 339 -8.40 -21.02 -14.27
N ALA A 340 -8.64 -22.11 -15.00
CA ALA A 340 -9.81 -22.98 -14.82
C ALA A 340 -9.87 -23.68 -13.44
N TYR A 341 -8.75 -23.86 -12.76
CA TYR A 341 -8.71 -24.50 -11.44
C TYR A 341 -9.15 -23.58 -10.28
N LEU A 342 -9.24 -22.27 -10.51
CA LEU A 342 -9.50 -21.27 -9.46
C LEU A 342 -10.76 -20.43 -9.72
N PHE A 343 -10.98 -20.05 -10.98
CA PHE A 343 -12.07 -19.15 -11.39
C PHE A 343 -13.15 -19.87 -12.19
N GLN A 344 -13.66 -20.98 -11.64
CA GLN A 344 -14.83 -21.66 -12.21
C GLN A 344 -16.01 -20.69 -12.31
N GLN A 345 -16.74 -20.71 -13.43
CA GLN A 345 -17.90 -19.82 -13.66
C GLN A 345 -19.22 -20.49 -13.25
N ASP A 346 -19.21 -21.79 -13.01
CA ASP A 346 -20.34 -22.65 -12.64
C ASP A 346 -20.43 -22.89 -11.12
N LYS A 347 -19.87 -21.98 -10.32
CA LYS A 347 -19.98 -22.05 -8.85
C LYS A 347 -21.43 -21.79 -8.40
N PHE A 348 -21.75 -22.28 -7.20
CA PHE A 348 -23.09 -22.17 -6.60
C PHE A 348 -23.41 -20.78 -6.03
N TYR A 349 -22.55 -19.77 -6.24
CA TYR A 349 -22.69 -18.39 -5.78
C TYR A 349 -22.35 -17.41 -6.90
N ASP A 350 -22.65 -16.12 -6.69
CA ASP A 350 -22.29 -15.08 -7.66
C ASP A 350 -20.76 -14.88 -7.73
N VAL A 351 -20.15 -15.35 -8.81
CA VAL A 351 -18.71 -15.25 -9.05
C VAL A 351 -18.23 -13.82 -9.34
N SER A 352 -19.13 -12.82 -9.39
CA SER A 352 -18.75 -11.41 -9.46
C SER A 352 -17.98 -10.93 -8.22
N TYR A 353 -18.15 -11.61 -7.08
CA TYR A 353 -17.42 -11.37 -5.83
C TYR A 353 -15.97 -11.91 -5.86
N ASP A 354 -15.62 -12.76 -6.82
CA ASP A 354 -14.25 -13.27 -6.98
C ASP A 354 -13.35 -12.17 -7.59
N THR A 355 -12.32 -11.78 -6.85
CA THR A 355 -11.43 -10.66 -7.23
C THR A 355 -10.06 -11.09 -7.72
N GLY A 356 -9.71 -12.39 -7.66
CA GLY A 356 -8.37 -12.86 -8.00
C GLY A 356 -7.93 -12.49 -9.42
N ASP A 357 -8.84 -12.53 -10.40
CA ASP A 357 -8.57 -12.18 -11.80
C ASP A 357 -8.45 -10.64 -12.05
N LYS A 358 -8.58 -9.81 -11.01
CA LYS A 358 -8.27 -8.36 -11.03
C LYS A 358 -6.81 -8.07 -10.63
N SER A 359 -6.05 -9.10 -10.25
CA SER A 359 -4.72 -9.00 -9.63
C SER A 359 -3.64 -9.68 -10.47
N ILE A 360 -2.41 -9.17 -10.44
CA ILE A 360 -1.22 -9.92 -10.87
C ILE A 360 -0.81 -10.99 -9.84
N GLN A 361 -1.29 -10.90 -8.60
CA GLN A 361 -1.02 -11.87 -7.55
C GLN A 361 -2.07 -12.98 -7.57
N CYS A 362 -1.63 -14.22 -7.33
CA CYS A 362 -2.53 -15.34 -7.05
C CYS A 362 -3.03 -15.28 -5.60
N SER A 363 -2.17 -15.62 -4.64
CA SER A 363 -2.49 -15.45 -3.22
C SER A 363 -2.35 -13.99 -2.81
N ARG A 364 -3.26 -13.53 -1.96
CA ARG A 364 -3.32 -12.12 -1.55
C ARG A 364 -3.88 -12.00 -0.14
N ARG A 365 -3.30 -11.09 0.65
CA ARG A 365 -3.66 -10.87 2.04
C ARG A 365 -4.86 -9.90 2.14
N PRO A 366 -5.79 -10.06 3.10
CA PRO A 366 -6.91 -9.13 3.30
C PRO A 366 -6.48 -7.83 4.01
N ASP A 367 -5.59 -7.06 3.39
CA ASP A 367 -5.02 -5.86 4.01
C ASP A 367 -6.04 -4.73 4.24
N ALA A 368 -7.21 -4.79 3.60
CA ALA A 368 -8.33 -3.89 3.87
C ALA A 368 -8.93 -4.08 5.27
N PHE A 369 -8.86 -5.28 5.85
CA PHE A 369 -9.55 -5.62 7.10
C PHE A 369 -9.07 -4.80 8.30
N LYS A 370 -7.76 -4.65 8.44
CA LYS A 370 -7.17 -3.86 9.52
C LYS A 370 -7.43 -2.36 9.40
N PHE A 371 -7.65 -1.87 8.19
CA PHE A 371 -8.12 -0.50 7.98
C PHE A 371 -9.60 -0.37 8.30
N TRP A 372 -10.42 -1.34 7.85
CA TRP A 372 -11.85 -1.38 8.13
C TRP A 372 -12.15 -1.41 9.63
N LEU A 373 -11.47 -2.25 10.43
CA LEU A 373 -11.73 -2.34 11.86
C LEU A 373 -11.36 -1.05 12.59
N MET A 374 -10.23 -0.44 12.21
CA MET A 374 -9.84 0.88 12.71
C MET A 374 -10.86 1.96 12.34
N TRP A 375 -11.37 1.95 11.10
CA TRP A 375 -12.42 2.88 10.67
C TRP A 375 -13.71 2.67 11.47
N LYS A 376 -14.12 1.42 11.69
CA LYS A 376 -15.28 1.10 12.54
C LYS A 376 -15.13 1.64 13.97
N ALA A 377 -13.93 1.57 14.53
CA ALA A 377 -13.65 2.02 15.89
C ALA A 377 -13.60 3.56 16.03
N LEU A 378 -13.06 4.26 15.04
CA LEU A 378 -12.81 5.71 15.12
C LEU A 378 -13.88 6.55 14.41
N GLY A 379 -14.58 5.96 13.45
CA GLY A 379 -15.39 6.68 12.47
C GLY A 379 -14.55 7.60 11.58
N THR A 380 -15.21 8.20 10.59
CA THR A 380 -14.58 9.22 9.73
C THR A 380 -14.09 10.43 10.54
N THR A 381 -14.86 10.84 11.55
CA THR A 381 -14.51 11.99 12.41
C THR A 381 -13.22 11.75 13.18
N GLY A 382 -13.03 10.58 13.80
CA GLY A 382 -11.79 10.28 14.52
C GLY A 382 -10.56 10.20 13.60
N LEU A 383 -10.73 9.67 12.38
CA LEU A 383 -9.67 9.67 11.38
C LEU A 383 -9.31 11.10 10.92
N GLU A 384 -10.33 11.94 10.68
CA GLU A 384 -10.14 13.35 10.33
C GLU A 384 -9.41 14.13 11.43
N GLU A 385 -9.78 13.93 12.70
CA GLU A 385 -9.11 14.57 13.83
C GLU A 385 -7.63 14.21 13.91
N ARG A 386 -7.28 12.94 13.69
CA ARG A 386 -5.87 12.49 13.62
C ARG A 386 -5.11 13.19 12.50
N VAL A 387 -5.70 13.28 11.31
CA VAL A 387 -5.10 13.99 10.15
C VAL A 387 -4.88 15.47 10.46
N ASN A 388 -5.91 16.13 10.99
CA ASN A 388 -5.86 17.54 11.36
C ASN A 388 -4.80 17.83 12.42
N ARG A 389 -4.70 16.97 13.45
CA ARG A 389 -3.74 17.13 14.54
C ARG A 389 -2.31 17.00 14.06
N ALA A 390 -2.01 16.02 13.21
CA ALA A 390 -0.67 15.85 12.65
C ALA A 390 -0.24 17.06 11.80
N LEU A 391 -1.14 17.58 10.97
CA LEU A 391 -0.86 18.80 10.18
C LEU A 391 -0.73 20.06 11.06
N ALA A 392 -1.47 20.14 12.17
CA ALA A 392 -1.30 21.20 13.16
C ALA A 392 0.07 21.12 13.86
N LEU A 393 0.52 19.93 14.25
CA LEU A 393 1.84 19.70 14.85
C LEU A 393 2.97 20.06 13.89
N ALA A 394 2.83 19.76 12.59
CA ALA A 394 3.80 20.17 11.57
C ALA A 394 3.92 21.71 11.48
N ARG A 395 2.78 22.43 11.52
CA ARG A 395 2.78 23.90 11.53
C ARG A 395 3.36 24.48 12.83
N TYR A 396 3.07 23.85 13.96
CA TYR A 396 3.64 24.21 15.26
C TYR A 396 5.16 24.07 15.26
N LEU A 397 5.70 22.94 14.76
CA LEU A 397 7.14 22.74 14.62
C LEU A 397 7.77 23.82 13.73
N LEU A 398 7.15 24.12 12.58
CA LEU A 398 7.64 25.18 11.69
C LEU A 398 7.69 26.55 12.38
N ALA A 399 6.68 26.88 13.19
CA ALA A 399 6.61 28.13 13.92
C ALA A 399 7.65 28.25 15.04
N ILE A 400 8.18 27.14 15.54
CA ILE A 400 9.27 27.12 16.54
C ILE A 400 10.64 27.23 15.89
N LEU A 401 10.78 26.70 14.67
CA LEU A 401 12.05 26.73 13.93
C LEU A 401 12.32 28.07 13.24
N LYS A 402 11.28 28.86 12.99
CA LYS A 402 11.36 30.24 12.51
C LYS A 402 11.45 31.19 13.69
#